data_AF-A0A936ZC96-F1
#
_entry.id   AF-A0A936ZC96-F1
#
_cell.length_a   1.000
_cell.length_b   1.000
_cell.length_c   1.000
_cell.angle_alpha   90.00
_cell.angle_beta   90.00
_cell.angle_gamma   90.00
#
_symmetry.space_group_name_H-M   'P 1'
#
loop_
_entity.id
_entity.type
_entity.pdbx_description
1 polymer ?
#
loop_
_entity_poly.entity_id
_entity_poly.type
_entity_poly.pdbx_seq_one_letter_code
_entity_poly.pdbx_strand_id
1 'polypeptide(L)'
;MINEISRYYQQVLIGSITGLSLDFDAVYAAGKTGDPEDDYALFRDALAGDDIFFGSRGNDYFDGFAGNDKLKGGIGADKLYGGIGADTFIFSSTKDSTSVRGDRDTIYDFSSRQKDKIDLKAIDANTKAKGNQTFKFIYSHEFHKKAGELRWEKTKGGTYVYGDGKADFSIVLKDVTKLSKGDFYL
;
A
#
# COMPACT_ATOMS: atom_id res chain seq x y z
N MET A 1 -14.83 -22.56 -1.58
CA MET A 1 -13.95 -21.55 -2.18
C MET A 1 -12.92 -21.16 -1.14
N ILE A 2 -11.64 -21.11 -1.54
CA ILE A 2 -10.58 -20.58 -0.69
C ILE A 2 -10.67 -19.06 -0.83
N ASN A 3 -11.16 -18.38 0.19
CA ASN A 3 -11.32 -16.92 0.16
C ASN A 3 -10.18 -16.20 0.89
N GLU A 4 -9.23 -16.95 1.43
CA GLU A 4 -8.08 -16.42 2.18
C GLU A 4 -6.89 -17.37 2.07
N ILE A 5 -5.72 -16.80 1.81
CA ILE A 5 -4.41 -17.44 1.99
C ILE A 5 -3.68 -16.69 3.09
N SER A 6 -3.22 -17.42 4.10
CA SER A 6 -2.58 -16.85 5.28
C SER A 6 -1.24 -17.49 5.56
N ARG A 7 -0.26 -16.66 5.92
CA ARG A 7 1.11 -17.04 6.26
C ARG A 7 1.30 -16.91 7.76
N TYR A 8 1.81 -17.97 8.40
CA TYR A 8 2.06 -18.00 9.84
C TYR A 8 3.54 -18.25 10.15
N TYR A 9 4.03 -17.66 11.24
CA TYR A 9 5.31 -18.00 11.87
C TYR A 9 5.09 -18.25 13.36
N GLN A 10 5.48 -19.44 13.85
CA GLN A 10 5.23 -19.84 15.24
C GLN A 10 3.75 -19.65 15.67
N GLN A 11 2.80 -20.02 14.80
CA GLN A 11 1.34 -19.87 14.99
C GLN A 11 0.83 -18.42 15.03
N VAL A 12 1.69 -17.43 14.79
CA VAL A 12 1.29 -16.02 14.65
C VAL A 12 1.04 -15.72 13.17
N LEU A 13 -0.12 -15.13 12.84
CA LEU A 13 -0.40 -14.63 11.49
C LEU A 13 0.59 -13.52 11.17
N ILE A 14 1.35 -13.68 10.09
CA ILE A 14 2.35 -12.72 9.65
C ILE A 14 2.03 -12.08 8.31
N GLY A 15 1.04 -12.58 7.57
CA GLY A 15 0.53 -11.94 6.37
C GLY A 15 -0.62 -12.72 5.76
N SER A 16 -1.47 -12.07 5.00
CA SER A 16 -2.62 -12.71 4.37
C SER A 16 -3.08 -11.99 3.10
N ILE A 17 -3.80 -12.73 2.27
CA ILE A 17 -4.56 -12.23 1.15
C ILE A 17 -5.98 -12.77 1.30
N THR A 18 -6.98 -11.90 1.26
CA THR A 18 -8.41 -12.29 1.31
C THR A 18 -9.14 -11.76 0.08
N GLY A 19 -10.25 -12.41 -0.29
CA GLY A 19 -11.07 -12.02 -1.46
C GLY A 19 -10.86 -12.93 -2.67
N LEU A 20 -9.88 -13.83 -2.58
CA LEU A 20 -9.46 -14.77 -3.62
C LEU A 20 -10.64 -15.53 -4.23
N SER A 21 -10.68 -15.50 -5.56
CA SER A 21 -11.61 -16.26 -6.39
C SER A 21 -10.87 -17.29 -7.22
N LEU A 22 -10.47 -18.40 -6.60
CA LEU A 22 -9.79 -19.50 -7.28
C LEU A 22 -10.77 -20.53 -7.82
N ASP A 23 -10.67 -20.80 -9.11
CA ASP A 23 -11.32 -21.94 -9.77
C ASP A 23 -10.39 -23.15 -9.81
N PHE A 24 -10.89 -24.31 -9.39
CA PHE A 24 -10.09 -25.54 -9.34
C PHE A 24 -9.68 -26.01 -10.73
N ASP A 25 -10.57 -25.85 -11.72
CA ASP A 25 -10.28 -26.26 -13.10
C ASP A 25 -9.19 -25.36 -13.70
N ALA A 26 -9.21 -24.06 -13.42
CA ALA A 26 -8.13 -23.14 -13.79
C ALA A 26 -6.78 -23.49 -13.12
N VAL A 27 -6.77 -23.79 -11.81
CA VAL A 27 -5.55 -24.22 -11.10
C VAL A 27 -4.98 -25.51 -11.72
N TYR A 28 -5.86 -26.48 -11.99
CA TYR A 28 -5.46 -27.76 -12.58
C TYR A 28 -4.96 -27.61 -14.02
N ALA A 29 -5.55 -26.70 -14.80
CA ALA A 29 -5.12 -26.39 -16.15
C ALA A 29 -3.73 -25.76 -16.19
N ALA A 30 -3.48 -24.73 -15.37
CA ALA A 30 -2.18 -24.06 -15.29
C ALA A 30 -1.05 -25.03 -14.90
N GLY A 31 -1.29 -25.87 -13.88
CA GLY A 31 -0.31 -26.86 -13.43
C GLY A 31 0.07 -27.93 -14.47
N LYS A 32 -0.62 -28.04 -15.60
CA LYS A 32 -0.31 -29.01 -16.67
C LYS A 32 0.65 -28.51 -17.74
N THR A 33 0.64 -27.22 -18.02
CA THR A 33 1.34 -26.68 -19.20
C THR A 33 2.82 -26.45 -18.89
N GLY A 34 3.15 -26.15 -17.63
CA GLY A 34 4.46 -25.66 -17.23
C GLY A 34 4.81 -24.31 -17.87
N ASP A 35 3.83 -23.59 -18.41
CA ASP A 35 3.97 -22.28 -19.02
C ASP A 35 3.80 -21.19 -17.95
N PRO A 36 4.84 -20.42 -17.60
CA PRO A 36 4.73 -19.40 -16.55
C PRO A 36 3.67 -18.32 -16.82
N GLU A 37 3.24 -18.13 -18.06
CA GLU A 37 2.20 -17.15 -18.40
C GLU A 37 0.82 -17.54 -17.87
N ASP A 38 0.50 -18.83 -17.82
CA ASP A 38 -0.78 -19.26 -17.28
C ASP A 38 -0.81 -19.27 -15.75
N ASP A 39 0.34 -19.47 -15.10
CA ASP A 39 0.51 -19.25 -13.66
C ASP A 39 0.19 -17.80 -13.30
N TYR A 40 0.74 -16.84 -14.06
CA TYR A 40 0.44 -15.42 -13.84
C TYR A 40 -1.02 -15.08 -14.13
N ALA A 41 -1.59 -15.63 -15.22
CA ALA A 41 -3.00 -15.45 -15.54
C ALA A 41 -3.91 -16.00 -14.43
N LEU A 42 -3.56 -17.14 -13.83
CA LEU A 42 -4.27 -17.73 -12.71
C LEU A 42 -4.28 -16.78 -11.50
N PHE A 43 -3.15 -16.17 -11.14
CA PHE A 43 -3.11 -15.19 -10.06
C PHE A 43 -3.89 -13.92 -10.39
N ARG A 44 -3.78 -13.41 -11.61
CA ARG A 44 -4.54 -12.25 -12.09
C ARG A 44 -6.04 -12.47 -11.99
N ASP A 45 -6.52 -13.63 -12.41
CA ASP A 45 -7.95 -13.95 -12.38
C ASP A 45 -8.41 -14.26 -10.94
N ALA A 46 -7.55 -14.85 -10.11
CA ALA A 46 -7.83 -15.10 -8.70
C ALA A 46 -7.97 -13.82 -7.86
N LEU A 47 -7.28 -12.75 -8.27
CA LEU A 47 -7.24 -11.42 -7.64
C LEU A 47 -7.97 -10.37 -8.47
N ALA A 48 -8.98 -10.77 -9.27
CA ALA A 48 -9.75 -9.84 -10.09
C ALA A 48 -10.92 -9.17 -9.33
N GLY A 49 -10.99 -9.35 -8.00
CA GLY A 49 -12.06 -8.85 -7.14
C GLY A 49 -11.56 -7.82 -6.14
N ASP A 50 -12.44 -7.35 -5.25
CA ASP A 50 -12.02 -6.46 -4.16
C ASP A 50 -11.27 -7.29 -3.09
N ASP A 51 -9.94 -7.21 -3.10
CA ASP A 51 -9.06 -8.00 -2.26
C ASP A 51 -8.48 -7.19 -1.08
N ILE A 52 -8.00 -7.91 -0.07
CA ILE A 52 -7.26 -7.33 1.06
C ILE A 52 -5.93 -8.04 1.19
N PHE A 53 -4.86 -7.28 1.02
CA PHE A 53 -3.49 -7.71 1.25
C PHE A 53 -2.95 -7.14 2.56
N PHE A 54 -2.50 -8.03 3.43
CA PHE A 54 -1.67 -7.72 4.59
C PHE A 54 -0.31 -8.40 4.42
N GLY A 55 0.69 -7.63 4.05
CA GLY A 55 2.07 -8.07 4.05
C GLY A 55 2.66 -8.16 5.45
N SER A 56 3.92 -8.56 5.49
CA SER A 56 4.58 -9.11 6.66
C SER A 56 5.72 -8.23 7.14
N ARG A 57 6.76 -8.84 7.71
CA ARG A 57 8.04 -8.15 7.92
C ARG A 57 8.96 -8.58 6.79
N GLY A 58 9.68 -7.62 6.21
CA GLY A 58 10.53 -7.82 5.04
C GLY A 58 10.00 -7.04 3.86
N ASN A 59 10.74 -7.10 2.74
CA ASN A 59 10.36 -6.37 1.54
C ASN A 59 9.39 -7.22 0.73
N ASP A 60 8.11 -6.91 0.83
CA ASP A 60 7.03 -7.60 0.16
C ASP A 60 6.74 -6.98 -1.23
N TYR A 61 6.22 -7.81 -2.13
CA TYR A 61 5.74 -7.40 -3.45
C TYR A 61 4.30 -7.87 -3.58
N PHE A 62 3.39 -6.96 -3.93
CA PHE A 62 2.00 -7.30 -4.17
C PHE A 62 1.41 -6.50 -5.34
N ASP A 63 0.67 -7.21 -6.18
CA ASP A 63 -0.09 -6.69 -7.32
C ASP A 63 -1.56 -7.05 -7.10
N GLY A 64 -2.40 -6.03 -6.89
CA GLY A 64 -3.84 -6.17 -6.64
C GLY A 64 -4.65 -6.48 -7.90
N PHE A 65 -4.06 -6.30 -9.09
CA PHE A 65 -4.72 -6.56 -10.37
C PHE A 65 -5.97 -5.75 -10.64
N ALA A 66 -7.18 -6.25 -10.37
CA ALA A 66 -8.41 -5.55 -10.69
C ALA A 66 -9.36 -5.69 -9.52
N GLY A 67 -10.08 -4.62 -9.19
CA GLY A 67 -10.83 -4.56 -7.94
C GLY A 67 -10.56 -3.26 -7.21
N ASN A 68 -11.28 -3.03 -6.12
CA ASN A 68 -11.00 -1.93 -5.20
C ASN A 68 -10.28 -2.49 -3.99
N ASP A 69 -8.96 -2.57 -4.11
CA ASP A 69 -8.14 -3.36 -3.21
C ASP A 69 -7.74 -2.56 -1.96
N LYS A 70 -7.44 -3.29 -0.89
CA LYS A 70 -6.84 -2.72 0.33
C LYS A 70 -5.48 -3.34 0.58
N LEU A 71 -4.44 -2.53 0.43
CA LEU A 71 -3.06 -2.99 0.48
C LEU A 71 -2.36 -2.40 1.70
N LYS A 72 -1.85 -3.25 2.58
CA LYS A 72 -0.92 -2.88 3.65
C LYS A 72 0.36 -3.68 3.49
N GLY A 73 1.46 -3.02 3.12
CA GLY A 73 2.76 -3.67 2.89
C GLY A 73 3.33 -4.35 4.14
N GLY A 74 3.18 -3.72 5.30
CA GLY A 74 3.75 -4.25 6.54
C GLY A 74 5.01 -3.47 6.90
N ILE A 75 6.01 -4.12 7.49
CA ILE A 75 7.30 -3.47 7.82
C ILE A 75 8.33 -3.91 6.80
N GLY A 76 8.88 -2.97 6.03
CA GLY A 76 9.94 -3.23 5.07
C GLY A 76 10.00 -2.14 4.01
N ALA A 77 10.74 -2.37 2.92
CA ALA A 77 10.59 -1.60 1.70
C ALA A 77 9.71 -2.37 0.72
N ASP A 78 8.41 -2.11 0.76
CA ASP A 78 7.43 -2.85 0.00
C ASP A 78 7.19 -2.23 -1.39
N LYS A 79 6.83 -3.09 -2.35
CA LYS A 79 6.45 -2.69 -3.71
C LYS A 79 4.98 -3.01 -3.92
N LEU A 80 4.16 -1.97 -3.97
CA LEU A 80 2.71 -2.09 -4.01
C LEU A 80 2.17 -1.59 -5.35
N TYR A 81 1.31 -2.40 -5.96
CA TYR A 81 0.54 -2.08 -7.17
C TYR A 81 -0.93 -2.30 -6.84
N GLY A 82 -1.75 -1.26 -6.97
CA GLY A 82 -3.20 -1.37 -6.77
C GLY A 82 -3.91 -2.00 -7.96
N GLY A 83 -3.44 -1.67 -9.17
CA GLY A 83 -4.01 -2.15 -10.41
C GLY A 83 -5.20 -1.33 -10.90
N ILE A 84 -6.25 -2.02 -11.36
CA ILE A 84 -7.46 -1.43 -11.92
C ILE A 84 -8.55 -1.37 -10.86
N GLY A 85 -8.76 -0.18 -10.31
CA GLY A 85 -9.95 0.16 -9.54
C GLY A 85 -9.59 1.19 -8.49
N ALA A 86 -10.49 1.44 -7.52
CA ALA A 86 -10.29 2.48 -6.52
C ALA A 86 -9.58 1.90 -5.29
N ASP A 87 -8.25 1.86 -5.33
CA ASP A 87 -7.45 1.13 -4.36
C ASP A 87 -7.13 1.96 -3.11
N THR A 88 -6.90 1.30 -1.98
CA THR A 88 -6.52 1.95 -0.73
C THR A 88 -5.22 1.37 -0.19
N PHE A 89 -4.16 2.18 -0.19
CA PHE A 89 -2.86 1.88 0.40
C PHE A 89 -2.84 2.33 1.85
N ILE A 90 -2.76 1.38 2.79
CA ILE A 90 -2.97 1.59 4.21
C ILE A 90 -1.64 1.63 4.94
N PHE A 91 -1.39 2.71 5.67
CA PHE A 91 -0.28 2.83 6.60
C PHE A 91 -0.83 3.09 8.01
N SER A 92 -0.62 2.13 8.89
CA SER A 92 -1.17 2.10 10.24
C SER A 92 -0.19 2.54 11.33
N SER A 93 1.08 2.64 10.98
CA SER A 93 2.19 2.97 11.86
C SER A 93 3.27 3.67 11.05
N THR A 94 4.04 4.56 11.68
CA THR A 94 5.23 5.15 11.03
C THR A 94 6.29 4.11 10.68
N LYS A 95 6.23 2.92 11.30
CA LYS A 95 7.10 1.78 10.96
C LYS A 95 6.69 1.04 9.70
N ASP A 96 5.47 1.28 9.20
CA ASP A 96 5.00 0.61 7.99
C ASP A 96 5.76 1.15 6.76
N SER A 97 6.20 2.41 6.78
CA SER A 97 7.10 2.94 5.75
C SER A 97 7.89 4.14 6.26
N THR A 98 9.20 3.98 6.43
CA THR A 98 10.07 4.99 7.06
C THR A 98 10.69 5.94 6.02
N SER A 99 11.52 6.89 6.46
CA SER A 99 12.34 7.70 5.54
C SER A 99 13.61 6.99 5.03
N VAL A 100 13.96 5.84 5.61
CA VAL A 100 15.13 5.05 5.21
C VAL A 100 14.79 4.31 3.93
N ARG A 101 15.64 4.44 2.90
CA ARG A 101 15.38 3.82 1.58
C ARG A 101 15.14 2.30 1.63
N GLY A 102 15.78 1.60 2.57
CA GLY A 102 15.65 0.15 2.74
C GLY A 102 14.38 -0.31 3.47
N ASP A 103 13.64 0.63 4.08
CA ASP A 103 12.41 0.38 4.85
C ASP A 103 11.31 1.37 4.41
N ARG A 104 11.31 1.74 3.12
CA ARG A 104 10.36 2.70 2.55
C ARG A 104 9.61 2.09 1.40
N ASP A 105 8.29 2.17 1.51
CA ASP A 105 7.37 1.65 0.54
C ASP A 105 7.31 2.51 -0.72
N THR A 106 7.10 1.82 -1.82
CA THR A 106 6.87 2.42 -3.13
C THR A 106 5.56 1.91 -3.70
N ILE A 107 4.66 2.84 -4.00
CA ILE A 107 3.44 2.59 -4.76
C ILE A 107 3.74 2.92 -6.22
N TYR A 108 3.51 1.96 -7.11
CA TYR A 108 4.01 2.04 -8.49
C TYR A 108 3.00 2.61 -9.50
N ASP A 109 1.71 2.56 -9.20
CA ASP A 109 0.63 2.84 -10.16
C ASP A 109 -0.47 3.76 -9.61
N PHE A 110 -0.22 4.43 -8.48
CA PHE A 110 -1.19 5.31 -7.82
C PHE A 110 -1.90 6.26 -8.80
N SER A 111 -3.23 6.24 -8.79
CA SER A 111 -4.09 6.88 -9.76
C SER A 111 -5.25 7.64 -9.10
N SER A 112 -5.07 8.95 -8.92
CA SER A 112 -6.17 9.85 -8.53
C SER A 112 -7.39 9.77 -9.46
N ARG A 113 -7.20 9.35 -10.72
CA ARG A 113 -8.27 9.16 -11.71
C ARG A 113 -9.14 7.96 -11.38
N GLN A 114 -8.53 6.85 -10.95
CA GLN A 114 -9.25 5.66 -10.49
C GLN A 114 -9.77 5.82 -9.05
N LYS A 115 -9.35 6.89 -8.38
CA LYS A 115 -9.75 7.33 -7.03
C LYS A 115 -9.02 6.60 -5.91
N ASP A 116 -7.79 6.19 -6.19
CA ASP A 116 -6.91 5.59 -5.21
C ASP A 116 -6.71 6.51 -4.00
N LYS A 117 -6.45 5.88 -2.86
CA LYS A 117 -6.32 6.55 -1.57
C LYS A 117 -5.09 6.06 -0.83
N ILE A 118 -4.43 6.99 -0.15
CA ILE A 118 -3.46 6.69 0.89
C ILE A 118 -4.16 6.88 2.23
N ASP A 119 -4.35 5.80 2.99
CA ASP A 119 -4.97 5.82 4.31
C ASP A 119 -3.90 5.97 5.40
N LEU A 120 -3.92 7.12 6.08
CA LEU A 120 -3.03 7.46 7.19
C LEU A 120 -3.79 7.67 8.51
N LYS A 121 -5.11 7.39 8.56
CA LYS A 121 -5.96 7.70 9.72
C LYS A 121 -5.50 7.05 11.01
N ALA A 122 -4.79 5.93 10.92
CA ALA A 122 -4.33 5.18 12.08
C ALA A 122 -3.01 5.72 12.67
N ILE A 123 -2.29 6.57 11.93
CA ILE A 123 -1.06 7.20 12.40
C ILE A 123 -1.42 8.49 13.14
N ASP A 124 -1.04 8.56 14.41
CA ASP A 124 -1.19 9.76 15.21
C ASP A 124 -0.21 10.85 14.75
N ALA A 125 -0.75 11.91 14.17
CA ALA A 125 0.00 13.02 13.62
C ALA A 125 0.71 13.86 14.70
N ASN A 126 0.29 13.78 15.97
CA ASN A 126 0.92 14.54 17.06
C ASN A 126 0.88 13.80 18.41
N THR A 127 1.85 12.92 18.63
CA THR A 127 1.99 12.12 19.86
C THR A 127 2.15 12.92 21.17
N LYS A 128 2.32 14.25 21.10
CA LYS A 128 2.34 15.13 22.28
C LYS A 128 0.95 15.56 22.73
N ALA A 129 -0.05 15.46 21.86
CA ALA A 129 -1.44 15.73 22.20
C ALA A 129 -2.17 14.43 22.56
N LYS A 130 -3.34 14.56 23.20
CA LYS A 130 -4.09 13.42 23.71
C LYS A 130 -4.99 12.85 22.61
N GLY A 131 -4.92 11.53 22.42
CA GLY A 131 -5.75 10.81 21.44
C GLY A 131 -5.07 10.72 20.08
N ASN A 132 -5.77 10.25 19.06
CA ASN A 132 -5.25 10.19 17.69
C ASN A 132 -5.49 11.53 16.98
N GLN A 133 -4.44 12.19 16.47
CA GLN A 133 -4.56 13.44 15.72
C GLN A 133 -4.47 13.20 14.22
N THR A 134 -5.35 13.85 13.47
CA THR A 134 -5.35 13.86 12.00
C THR A 134 -4.22 14.72 11.45
N PHE A 135 -3.62 14.28 10.34
CA PHE A 135 -2.66 15.08 9.60
C PHE A 135 -3.30 16.30 8.94
N LYS A 136 -2.57 17.43 8.96
CA LYS A 136 -2.85 18.62 8.19
C LYS A 136 -2.10 18.57 6.86
N PHE A 137 -2.80 18.29 5.77
CA PHE A 137 -2.21 18.34 4.44
C PHE A 137 -1.88 19.77 4.02
N ILE A 138 -0.61 20.03 3.76
CA ILE A 138 -0.07 21.33 3.33
C ILE A 138 0.42 21.30 1.87
N TYR A 139 -0.03 20.33 1.08
CA TYR A 139 0.31 20.20 -0.35
C TYR A 139 1.83 20.13 -0.57
N SER A 140 2.37 20.94 -1.47
CA SER A 140 3.81 21.02 -1.77
C SER A 140 4.54 22.13 -1.00
N HIS A 141 3.85 22.81 -0.08
CA HIS A 141 4.46 23.87 0.72
C HIS A 141 5.54 23.31 1.67
N GLU A 142 6.45 24.18 2.09
CA GLU A 142 7.43 23.85 3.13
C GLU A 142 6.73 23.63 4.48
N PHE A 143 7.33 22.80 5.34
CA PHE A 143 6.83 22.60 6.70
C PHE A 143 6.92 23.89 7.51
N HIS A 144 5.88 24.16 8.30
CA HIS A 144 5.82 25.30 9.22
C HIS A 144 6.39 24.96 10.60
N LYS A 145 7.07 23.80 10.73
CA LYS A 145 7.60 23.26 12.00
C LYS A 145 6.52 23.08 13.06
N LYS A 146 5.29 22.78 12.62
CA LYS A 146 4.22 22.31 13.50
C LYS A 146 4.35 20.79 13.63
N ALA A 147 3.46 20.16 14.39
CA ALA A 147 3.36 18.71 14.44
C ALA A 147 2.12 18.30 13.64
N GLY A 148 2.23 17.19 12.92
CA GLY A 148 1.14 16.59 12.17
C GLY A 148 0.85 17.21 10.81
N GLU A 149 1.76 17.99 10.23
CA GLU A 149 1.71 18.40 8.83
C GLU A 149 2.12 17.24 7.91
N LEU A 150 1.45 17.17 6.77
CA LEU A 150 1.69 16.19 5.71
C LEU A 150 1.92 16.95 4.40
N ARG A 151 3.00 16.64 3.69
CA ARG A 151 3.30 17.28 2.40
C ARG A 151 3.69 16.25 1.35
N TRP A 152 3.73 16.70 0.10
CA TRP A 152 4.34 15.95 -0.99
C TRP A 152 5.39 16.76 -1.76
N GLU A 153 6.29 16.05 -2.42
CA GLU A 153 7.36 16.64 -3.22
C GLU A 153 7.69 15.77 -4.43
N LYS A 154 7.66 16.36 -5.63
CA LYS A 154 8.15 15.68 -6.84
C LYS A 154 9.66 15.81 -6.94
N THR A 155 10.34 14.68 -7.10
CA THR A 155 11.78 14.62 -7.40
C THR A 155 12.01 13.78 -8.66
N LYS A 156 13.28 13.65 -9.08
CA LYS A 156 13.66 12.71 -10.15
C LYS A 156 13.38 11.25 -9.78
N GLY A 157 13.37 10.90 -8.49
CA GLY A 157 13.18 9.52 -8.02
C GLY A 157 11.72 9.09 -7.84
N GLY A 158 10.76 10.00 -8.00
CA GLY A 158 9.34 9.79 -7.71
C GLY A 158 8.73 10.98 -6.98
N THR A 159 7.43 10.88 -6.67
CA THR A 159 6.75 11.80 -5.77
C THR A 159 6.81 11.24 -4.37
N TYR A 160 7.33 12.01 -3.43
CA TYR A 160 7.45 11.59 -2.05
C TYR A 160 6.33 12.22 -1.23
N VAL A 161 5.77 11.45 -0.30
CA VAL A 161 4.88 11.94 0.76
C VAL A 161 5.65 11.90 2.08
N TYR A 162 5.55 12.95 2.90
CA TYR A 162 6.33 13.11 4.14
C TYR A 162 5.49 13.66 5.30
N GLY A 163 5.79 13.22 6.53
CA GLY A 163 5.40 13.86 7.80
C GLY A 163 6.47 14.84 8.35
N ASP A 164 6.12 15.65 9.36
CA ASP A 164 6.71 16.98 9.59
C ASP A 164 7.76 17.19 10.70
N GLY A 165 8.09 16.22 11.55
CA GLY A 165 8.95 16.53 12.72
C GLY A 165 10.44 16.18 12.57
N LYS A 166 10.66 15.01 12.00
CA LYS A 166 11.89 14.26 11.72
C LYS A 166 11.30 13.14 10.87
N ALA A 167 11.76 12.88 9.65
CA ALA A 167 11.00 12.05 8.73
C ALA A 167 10.85 10.60 9.27
N ASP A 168 9.82 10.36 10.08
CA ASP A 168 9.55 9.08 10.72
C ASP A 168 8.74 8.20 9.76
N PHE A 169 8.13 8.82 8.75
CA PHE A 169 7.32 8.20 7.72
C PHE A 169 7.58 8.85 6.36
N SER A 170 7.69 8.04 5.31
CA SER A 170 7.77 8.52 3.92
C SER A 170 7.24 7.46 2.97
N ILE A 171 6.51 7.85 1.94
CA ILE A 171 6.08 6.95 0.85
C ILE A 171 6.62 7.49 -0.47
N VAL A 172 7.00 6.60 -1.39
CA VAL A 172 7.29 6.98 -2.78
C VAL A 172 6.14 6.57 -3.68
N LEU A 173 5.68 7.49 -4.53
CA LEU A 173 4.76 7.22 -5.63
C LEU A 173 5.53 7.33 -6.95
N LYS A 174 5.45 6.30 -7.80
CA LYS A 174 5.97 6.35 -9.17
C LYS A 174 4.96 7.03 -10.09
N ASP A 175 5.49 7.80 -11.03
CA ASP A 175 4.76 8.48 -12.10
C ASP A 175 3.61 9.44 -11.72
N VAL A 176 3.35 9.62 -10.43
CA VAL A 176 2.51 10.69 -9.90
C VAL A 176 3.25 12.02 -10.04
N THR A 177 2.56 13.06 -10.51
CA THR A 177 3.11 14.42 -10.68
C THR A 177 2.45 15.46 -9.78
N LYS A 178 1.29 15.13 -9.21
CA LYS A 178 0.53 16.01 -8.32
C LYS A 178 -0.32 15.18 -7.37
N LEU A 179 -0.45 15.67 -6.13
CA LEU A 179 -1.38 15.15 -5.13
C LEU A 179 -2.27 16.27 -4.60
N SER A 180 -3.48 15.89 -4.21
CA SER A 180 -4.54 16.71 -3.66
C SER A 180 -4.97 16.17 -2.30
N LYS A 181 -5.73 16.96 -1.54
CA LYS A 181 -6.34 16.47 -0.29
C LYS A 181 -7.26 15.26 -0.54
N GLY A 182 -7.84 15.16 -1.73
CA GLY A 182 -8.71 14.07 -2.12
C GLY A 182 -8.00 12.73 -2.23
N ASP A 183 -6.67 12.68 -2.27
CA ASP A 183 -5.90 11.45 -2.43
C ASP A 183 -5.62 10.74 -1.10
N PHE A 184 -6.11 11.29 0.02
CA PHE A 184 -5.79 10.82 1.35
C PHE A 184 -7.03 10.58 2.21
N TYR A 185 -6.95 9.57 3.08
CA TYR A 185 -7.73 9.51 4.31
C TYR A 185 -6.84 9.92 5.47
N LEU A 186 -7.19 11.03 6.15
CA LEU A 186 -6.45 11.64 7.26
C LEU A 186 -7.32 11.73 8.51
#